data_AF-A0A059LQZ5-F1
#
_entry.id   AF-A0A059LQZ5-F1
#
_cell.length_a   1.000
_cell.length_b   1.000
_cell.length_c   1.000
_cell.angle_alpha   90.00
_cell.angle_beta   90.00
_cell.angle_gamma   90.00
#
_symmetry.space_group_name_H-M   'P 1'
#
loop_
_entity.id
_entity.type
_entity.pdbx_description
1 polymer ?
#
loop_
_entity_poly.entity_id
_entity_poly.type
_entity_poly.pdbx_seq_one_letter_code
_entity_poly.pdbx_strand_id
1 'polypeptide(L)'
;MWRILLETELAPPSKIRGAEDDALMPEAAGIGFTDLGTGVPGTLSSSFSDDRLHSWVDPLYERLLDQAARAKAPPCIVAFSGKRQFTCLFRGRKRSREPLLASARAQIGPYFGAASQAPFSATRSAWCPATIDPGPQRVLPQDWPLRLETTQVWVCSSTSGAAALTRADRFGPWERLAAEVSAIPWPLVEADEDTPATGDSTAS
;
A
#
# COMPACT_ATOMS: atom_id res chain seq x y z
N MET A 1 -4.53 14.00 8.46
CA MET A 1 -4.60 12.55 8.22
C MET A 1 -5.68 11.89 9.05
N TRP A 2 -5.54 11.79 10.38
CA TRP A 2 -6.48 11.08 11.27
C TRP A 2 -7.96 11.39 11.11
N ARG A 3 -8.32 12.67 10.95
CA ARG A 3 -9.71 13.05 10.66
C ARG A 3 -10.28 12.34 9.42
N ILE A 4 -9.50 12.23 8.34
CA ILE A 4 -9.92 11.53 7.12
C ILE A 4 -10.07 10.04 7.41
N LEU A 5 -9.11 9.43 8.12
CA LEU A 5 -9.16 7.99 8.44
C LEU A 5 -10.38 7.63 9.30
N LEU A 6 -10.70 8.45 10.29
CA LEU A 6 -11.87 8.25 11.16
C LEU A 6 -13.19 8.45 10.40
N GLU A 7 -13.31 9.54 9.63
CA GLU A 7 -14.53 9.84 8.88
C GLU A 7 -14.78 8.90 7.69
N THR A 8 -13.74 8.20 7.20
CA THR A 8 -13.86 7.16 6.17
C THR A 8 -13.87 5.75 6.74
N GLU A 9 -13.86 5.59 8.06
CA GLU A 9 -13.83 4.30 8.77
C GLU A 9 -12.62 3.41 8.48
N LEU A 10 -11.61 3.89 7.76
CA LEU A 10 -10.29 3.25 7.67
C LEU A 10 -9.66 3.10 9.07
N ALA A 11 -9.93 4.04 9.97
CA ALA A 11 -9.67 3.91 11.39
C ALA A 11 -11.01 3.68 12.11
N PRO A 12 -11.31 2.45 12.59
CA PRO A 12 -12.58 2.15 13.25
C PRO A 12 -12.78 3.01 14.51
N PRO A 13 -13.78 3.91 14.55
CA PRO A 13 -13.95 4.84 15.68
C PRO A 13 -14.26 4.14 17.02
N SER A 14 -14.70 2.88 16.98
CA SER A 14 -14.91 2.05 18.16
C SER A 14 -13.62 1.60 18.85
N LYS A 15 -12.47 1.65 18.16
CA LYS A 15 -11.16 1.20 18.66
C LYS A 15 -10.07 2.27 18.59
N ILE A 16 -10.21 3.24 17.69
CA ILE A 16 -9.18 4.23 17.37
C ILE A 16 -9.74 5.63 17.55
N ARG A 17 -9.07 6.46 18.37
CA ARG A 17 -9.50 7.85 18.64
C ARG A 17 -8.73 8.87 17.83
N GLY A 18 -7.49 8.55 17.45
CA GLY A 18 -6.58 9.50 16.83
C GLY A 18 -5.16 8.99 16.69
N ALA A 19 -4.23 9.95 16.63
CA ALA A 19 -2.81 9.67 16.41
C ALA A 19 -2.13 8.89 17.53
N GLU A 20 -2.64 9.04 18.75
CA GLU A 20 -2.20 8.34 19.94
C GLU A 20 -2.40 6.82 19.85
N ASP A 21 -3.33 6.37 19.01
CA ASP A 21 -3.72 4.97 18.86
C ASP A 21 -3.11 4.35 17.58
N ASP A 22 -2.12 5.00 16.95
CA ASP A 22 -1.45 4.54 15.72
C ASP A 22 -0.95 3.09 15.82
N ALA A 23 -0.31 2.76 16.94
CA ALA A 23 0.22 1.42 17.18
C ALA A 23 -0.87 0.32 17.22
N LEU A 24 -2.15 0.69 17.41
CA LEU A 24 -3.28 -0.24 17.45
C LEU A 24 -3.87 -0.52 16.06
N MET A 25 -3.58 0.32 15.05
CA MET A 25 -4.15 0.22 13.71
C MET A 25 -3.88 -1.12 12.99
N PRO A 26 -2.68 -1.73 13.11
CA PRO A 26 -2.43 -3.04 12.50
C PRO A 26 -3.37 -4.12 13.04
N GLU A 27 -3.60 -4.16 14.36
CA GLU A 27 -4.49 -5.14 14.98
C GLU A 27 -5.96 -4.79 14.73
N ALA A 28 -6.32 -3.51 14.89
CA ALA A 28 -7.70 -3.05 14.81
C ALA A 28 -8.28 -3.12 13.39
N ALA A 29 -7.47 -2.87 12.36
CA ALA A 29 -7.91 -2.67 10.98
C ALA A 29 -6.98 -3.28 9.91
N GLY A 30 -5.87 -3.92 10.28
CA GLY A 30 -4.90 -4.44 9.30
C GLY A 30 -4.10 -3.34 8.59
N ILE A 31 -4.10 -2.12 9.13
CA ILE A 31 -3.47 -0.96 8.49
C ILE A 31 -2.18 -0.59 9.23
N GLY A 32 -1.07 -0.60 8.51
CA GLY A 32 0.22 -0.09 8.98
C GLY A 32 0.58 1.23 8.30
N PHE A 33 1.43 2.02 8.97
CA PHE A 33 1.96 3.27 8.44
C PHE A 33 3.46 3.16 8.15
N THR A 34 3.89 3.84 7.11
CA THR A 34 5.30 4.10 6.82
C THR A 34 5.41 5.45 6.12
N ASP A 35 6.59 6.05 6.16
CA ASP A 35 6.87 7.32 5.49
C ASP A 35 7.90 7.13 4.37
N LEU A 36 8.03 8.14 3.52
CA LEU A 36 9.10 8.19 2.52
C LEU A 36 10.43 8.58 3.21
N GLY A 37 10.44 9.71 3.92
CA GLY A 37 11.65 10.30 4.53
C GLY A 37 11.82 10.03 6.03
N THR A 38 12.02 8.77 6.41
CA THR A 38 12.22 8.38 7.82
C THR A 38 13.40 9.13 8.44
N GLY A 39 13.23 9.62 9.67
CA GLY A 39 14.28 10.31 10.42
C GLY A 39 14.56 11.74 9.94
N VAL A 40 13.76 12.27 9.02
CA VAL A 40 13.86 13.66 8.55
C VAL A 40 12.66 14.45 9.06
N PRO A 41 12.85 15.37 10.02
CA PRO A 41 11.75 16.19 10.51
C PRO A 41 11.24 17.12 9.41
N GLY A 42 9.92 17.21 9.28
CA GLY A 42 9.24 18.12 8.36
C GLY A 42 8.01 17.48 7.70
N THR A 43 6.90 18.20 7.68
CA THR A 43 5.61 17.74 7.12
C THR A 43 5.28 18.37 5.77
N LEU A 44 6.05 19.39 5.37
CA LEU A 44 5.87 20.11 4.11
C LEU A 44 6.67 19.44 3.02
N SER A 45 6.04 18.56 2.25
CA SER A 45 6.73 17.89 1.14
C SER A 45 7.39 18.90 0.18
N SER A 46 6.78 20.07 -0.03
CA SER A 46 7.29 21.19 -0.85
C SER A 46 8.67 21.72 -0.41
N SER A 47 9.10 21.50 0.83
CA SER A 47 10.43 21.96 1.29
C SER A 47 11.56 21.02 0.88
N PHE A 48 11.26 19.81 0.39
CA PHE A 48 12.26 18.86 -0.08
C PHE A 48 12.44 18.97 -1.59
N SER A 49 13.69 18.96 -2.04
CA SER A 49 14.02 18.84 -3.47
C SER A 49 13.63 17.46 -3.99
N ASP A 50 13.46 17.35 -5.30
CA ASP A 50 13.14 16.07 -5.92
C ASP A 50 14.26 15.04 -5.76
N ASP A 51 15.53 15.46 -5.81
CA ASP A 51 16.69 14.59 -5.55
C ASP A 51 16.66 14.02 -4.13
N ARG A 52 16.24 14.84 -3.17
CA ARG A 52 16.11 14.41 -1.78
C ARG A 52 14.97 13.41 -1.61
N LEU A 53 13.81 13.66 -2.22
CA LEU A 53 12.72 12.69 -2.25
C LEU A 53 13.15 11.38 -2.92
N HIS A 54 13.93 11.47 -4.00
CA HIS A 54 14.42 10.31 -4.72
C HIS A 54 15.39 9.46 -3.88
N SER A 55 16.25 10.09 -3.08
CA SER A 55 17.18 9.39 -2.17
C SER A 55 16.47 8.50 -1.14
N TRP A 56 15.17 8.72 -0.90
CA TRP A 56 14.36 7.97 0.05
C TRP A 56 13.62 6.78 -0.53
N VAL A 57 13.62 6.62 -1.85
CA VAL A 57 12.92 5.51 -2.54
C VAL A 57 13.50 4.17 -2.11
N ASP A 58 14.83 4.09 -1.97
CA ASP A 58 15.52 2.88 -1.54
C ASP A 58 15.14 2.44 -0.13
N PRO A 59 15.33 3.28 0.90
CA PRO A 59 14.86 2.97 2.24
C PRO A 59 13.38 2.62 2.29
N LEU A 60 12.52 3.27 1.49
CA LEU A 60 11.10 2.93 1.43
C LEU A 60 10.88 1.48 0.95
N TYR A 61 11.56 1.07 -0.13
CA TYR A 61 11.37 -0.26 -0.70
C TYR A 61 11.86 -1.36 0.25
N GLU A 62 12.99 -1.13 0.92
CA GLU A 62 13.50 -2.02 1.96
C GLU A 62 12.47 -2.16 3.10
N ARG A 63 11.91 -1.03 3.58
CA ARG A 63 10.87 -1.07 4.62
C ARG A 63 9.61 -1.82 4.21
N LEU A 64 9.14 -1.66 2.97
CA LEU A 64 7.97 -2.38 2.46
C LEU A 64 8.22 -3.90 2.47
N LEU A 65 9.42 -4.32 2.06
CA LEU A 65 9.82 -5.72 2.07
C LEU A 65 9.97 -6.26 3.51
N ASP A 66 10.60 -5.50 4.40
CA ASP A 66 10.75 -5.87 5.81
C ASP A 66 9.39 -5.98 6.52
N GLN A 67 8.46 -5.05 6.22
CA GLN A 67 7.10 -5.12 6.73
C GLN A 67 6.39 -6.38 6.24
N ALA A 68 6.49 -6.68 4.95
CA ALA A 68 5.91 -7.89 4.37
C ALA A 68 6.53 -9.16 4.97
N ALA A 69 7.85 -9.18 5.20
CA ALA A 69 8.54 -10.30 5.83
C ALA A 69 8.11 -10.50 7.28
N ARG A 70 8.00 -9.41 8.07
CA ARG A 70 7.50 -9.46 9.45
C ARG A 70 6.05 -9.95 9.53
N ALA A 71 5.21 -9.51 8.60
CA ALA A 71 3.83 -9.96 8.48
C ALA A 71 3.69 -11.35 7.84
N LYS A 72 4.79 -11.92 7.33
CA LYS A 72 4.82 -13.15 6.50
C LYS A 72 3.90 -13.11 5.27
N ALA A 73 3.49 -11.91 4.86
CA ALA A 73 2.57 -11.66 3.77
C ALA A 73 2.81 -10.25 3.22
N PRO A 74 2.69 -10.02 1.89
CA PRO A 74 2.69 -8.67 1.35
C PRO A 74 1.40 -7.94 1.72
N PRO A 75 1.41 -6.60 1.81
CA PRO A 75 0.18 -5.84 1.96
C PRO A 75 -0.71 -6.01 0.73
N CYS A 76 -2.02 -6.17 0.93
CA CYS A 76 -3.00 -6.20 -0.16
C CYS A 76 -3.06 -4.85 -0.91
N ILE A 77 -2.88 -3.74 -0.17
CA ILE A 77 -2.92 -2.38 -0.70
C ILE A 77 -1.78 -1.55 -0.11
N VAL A 78 -1.08 -0.79 -0.96
CA VAL A 78 -0.18 0.30 -0.54
C VAL A 78 -0.76 1.63 -1.00
N ALA A 79 -1.14 2.50 -0.06
CA ALA A 79 -1.74 3.80 -0.36
C ALA A 79 -0.78 4.96 -0.09
N PHE A 80 -0.56 5.81 -1.10
CA PHE A 80 0.23 7.04 -1.00
C PHE A 80 -0.63 8.23 -0.61
N SER A 81 -0.23 8.97 0.41
CA SER A 81 -0.90 10.19 0.88
C SER A 81 -0.40 11.42 0.12
N GLY A 82 -0.70 11.47 -1.18
CA GLY A 82 -0.38 12.59 -2.06
C GLY A 82 0.42 12.21 -3.29
N LYS A 83 0.06 12.84 -4.43
CA LYS A 83 0.61 12.52 -5.76
C LYS A 83 2.14 12.63 -5.84
N ARG A 84 2.73 13.64 -5.19
CA ARG A 84 4.18 13.90 -5.26
C ARG A 84 5.03 12.76 -4.67
N GLN A 85 4.52 12.11 -3.62
CA GLN A 85 5.21 10.97 -3.01
C GLN A 85 5.27 9.78 -3.98
N PHE A 86 4.20 9.57 -4.76
CA PHE A 86 4.17 8.51 -5.76
C PHE A 86 5.00 8.85 -7.01
N THR A 87 4.90 10.08 -7.53
CA THR A 87 5.63 10.47 -8.76
C THR A 87 7.15 10.44 -8.58
N CYS A 88 7.66 10.71 -7.37
CA CYS A 88 9.10 10.68 -7.12
C CYS A 88 9.72 9.27 -7.27
N LEU A 89 8.89 8.22 -7.20
CA LEU A 89 9.35 6.84 -7.32
C LEU A 89 9.80 6.47 -8.74
N PHE A 90 9.30 7.18 -9.77
CA PHE A 90 9.58 6.89 -11.18
C PHE A 90 10.89 7.48 -11.69
N ARG A 91 11.56 8.34 -10.91
CA ARG A 91 12.72 9.05 -11.44
C ARG A 91 13.96 8.14 -11.50
N GLY A 92 14.37 7.84 -12.73
CA GLY A 92 15.76 7.63 -13.15
C GLY A 92 16.69 6.86 -12.21
N ARG A 93 16.65 5.52 -12.28
CA ARG A 93 17.78 4.69 -11.85
C ARG A 93 18.58 4.22 -13.04
N LYS A 94 19.91 4.31 -12.93
CA LYS A 94 20.84 3.82 -13.94
C LYS A 94 21.00 2.29 -13.93
N ARG A 95 20.48 1.60 -12.91
CA ARG A 95 20.68 0.15 -12.73
C ARG A 95 19.43 -0.50 -12.14
N SER A 96 18.92 -1.53 -12.82
CA SER A 96 17.81 -2.35 -12.33
C SER A 96 18.20 -3.09 -11.05
N ARG A 97 17.26 -3.17 -10.10
CA ARG A 97 17.41 -3.94 -8.85
C ARG A 97 16.65 -5.25 -8.85
N GLU A 98 16.15 -5.67 -10.01
CA GLU A 98 15.30 -6.86 -10.09
C GLU A 98 15.92 -8.12 -9.47
N PRO A 99 17.24 -8.40 -9.57
CA PRO A 99 17.82 -9.56 -8.89
C PRO A 99 17.72 -9.50 -7.35
N LEU A 100 17.94 -8.34 -6.74
CA LEU A 100 17.87 -8.16 -5.28
C LEU A 100 16.42 -8.23 -4.80
N LEU A 101 15.52 -7.54 -5.50
CA LEU A 101 14.10 -7.52 -5.18
C LEU A 101 13.46 -8.89 -5.40
N ALA A 102 13.86 -9.62 -6.43
CA ALA A 102 13.40 -11.00 -6.65
C ALA A 102 13.80 -11.91 -5.48
N SER A 103 15.03 -11.79 -4.97
CA SER A 103 15.47 -12.56 -3.80
C SER A 103 14.67 -12.22 -2.55
N ALA A 104 14.39 -10.95 -2.28
CA ALA A 104 13.57 -10.54 -1.15
C ALA A 104 12.10 -11.00 -1.30
N ARG A 105 11.54 -10.90 -2.51
CA ARG A 105 10.19 -11.41 -2.83
C ARG A 105 10.07 -12.92 -2.66
N ALA A 106 11.15 -13.68 -2.85
CA ALA A 106 11.15 -15.13 -2.63
C ALA A 106 11.07 -15.49 -1.14
N GLN A 107 11.47 -14.59 -0.25
CA GLN A 107 11.39 -14.77 1.20
C GLN A 107 10.02 -14.37 1.78
N ILE A 108 9.22 -13.62 1.02
CA ILE A 108 7.83 -13.31 1.36
C ILE A 108 6.98 -14.52 0.98
N GLY A 109 6.32 -15.11 1.97
CA GLY A 109 5.46 -16.28 1.80
C GLY A 109 4.37 -16.08 0.74
N PRO A 110 3.85 -17.17 0.13
CA PRO A 110 2.69 -17.07 -0.73
C PRO A 110 1.51 -16.61 0.11
N TYR A 111 0.94 -15.45 -0.22
CA TYR A 111 -0.31 -15.04 0.41
C TYR A 111 -1.49 -15.65 -0.34
N PHE A 112 -2.34 -16.37 0.38
CA PHE A 112 -3.51 -17.08 -0.15
C PHE A 112 -4.85 -16.46 0.28
N GLY A 113 -4.88 -15.20 0.70
CA GLY A 113 -6.13 -14.47 0.83
C GLY A 113 -6.51 -13.83 -0.50
N ALA A 114 -7.61 -14.28 -1.11
CA ALA A 114 -8.12 -13.71 -2.33
C ALA A 114 -8.45 -12.21 -2.12
N ALA A 115 -7.66 -11.31 -2.70
CA ALA A 115 -8.19 -10.00 -3.06
C ALA A 115 -9.33 -10.27 -4.07
N SER A 116 -10.56 -10.02 -3.64
CA SER A 116 -11.75 -10.28 -4.44
C SER A 116 -11.74 -9.50 -5.76
N GLN A 117 -11.83 -10.27 -6.84
CA GLN A 117 -12.39 -10.01 -8.18
C GLN A 117 -11.78 -8.94 -9.11
N ALA A 118 -11.34 -9.48 -10.26
CA ALA A 118 -10.81 -8.87 -11.49
C ALA A 118 -9.30 -8.54 -11.48
N PRO A 119 -8.58 -8.86 -12.58
CA PRO A 119 -7.15 -8.58 -12.67
C PRO A 119 -6.93 -7.07 -12.71
N PHE A 120 -6.55 -6.50 -11.57
CA PHE A 120 -5.89 -5.21 -11.56
C PHE A 120 -4.50 -5.42 -12.18
N SER A 121 -4.43 -5.44 -13.52
CA SER A 121 -3.17 -5.59 -14.25
C SER A 121 -2.38 -4.30 -14.18
N ALA A 122 -1.66 -4.12 -13.07
CA ALA A 122 -0.61 -3.15 -12.97
C ALA A 122 0.59 -3.58 -13.84
N THR A 123 1.34 -2.61 -14.35
CA THR A 123 2.56 -2.83 -15.11
C THR A 123 3.69 -2.02 -14.51
N ARG A 124 4.92 -2.53 -14.61
CA ARG A 124 6.13 -1.80 -14.20
C ARG A 124 6.65 -0.98 -15.38
N SER A 125 7.01 0.27 -15.13
CA SER A 125 7.47 1.21 -16.15
C SER A 125 8.61 2.09 -15.64
N ALA A 126 9.61 2.34 -16.48
CA ALA A 126 10.64 3.35 -16.24
C ALA A 126 10.10 4.78 -16.34
N TRP A 127 8.93 4.95 -16.96
CA TRP A 127 8.32 6.24 -17.26
C TRP A 127 7.14 6.51 -16.34
N CYS A 128 7.16 7.67 -15.70
CA CYS A 128 6.00 8.20 -15.00
C CYS A 128 4.92 8.59 -16.03
N PRO A 129 3.65 8.19 -15.84
CA PRO A 129 2.56 8.77 -16.60
C PRO A 129 2.53 10.30 -16.49
N ALA A 130 2.12 10.98 -17.57
CA ALA A 130 2.02 12.44 -17.60
C ALA A 130 1.03 12.97 -16.54
N THR A 131 -0.02 12.19 -16.25
CA THR A 131 -1.03 12.50 -15.25
C THR A 131 -1.16 11.34 -14.27
N ILE A 132 -1.18 11.65 -12.98
CA ILE A 132 -1.51 10.72 -11.90
C ILE A 132 -2.87 11.12 -11.32
N ASP A 133 -3.89 10.31 -11.60
CA ASP A 133 -5.23 10.49 -11.04
C ASP A 133 -5.35 9.83 -9.67
N PRO A 134 -6.09 10.42 -8.71
CA PRO A 134 -6.32 9.78 -7.43
C PRO A 134 -7.13 8.49 -7.56
N GLY A 135 -6.70 7.43 -6.89
CA GLY A 135 -7.29 6.09 -6.94
C GLY A 135 -6.23 5.01 -7.22
N PRO A 136 -6.65 3.83 -7.71
CA PRO A 136 -5.75 2.72 -7.98
C PRO A 136 -4.84 3.02 -9.19
N GLN A 137 -3.56 2.64 -9.10
CA GLN A 137 -2.51 2.96 -10.08
C GLN A 137 -2.12 1.75 -10.94
N ARG A 138 -2.33 1.85 -12.26
CA ARG A 138 -2.02 0.75 -13.21
C ARG A 138 -0.58 0.75 -13.71
N VAL A 139 0.15 1.84 -13.51
CA VAL A 139 1.55 1.96 -13.89
C VAL A 139 2.32 2.22 -12.62
N LEU A 140 3.27 1.33 -12.30
CA LEU A 140 4.14 1.41 -11.14
C LEU A 140 5.59 1.61 -11.59
N PRO A 141 6.46 2.12 -10.71
CA PRO A 141 7.89 2.24 -11.00
C PRO A 141 8.49 0.90 -11.44
N GLN A 142 9.48 0.95 -12.34
CA GLN A 142 10.14 -0.24 -12.88
C GLN A 142 10.66 -1.17 -11.78
N ASP A 143 11.16 -0.62 -10.68
CA ASP A 143 11.73 -1.36 -9.56
C ASP A 143 10.74 -1.53 -8.39
N TRP A 144 9.42 -1.42 -8.61
CA TRP A 144 8.42 -1.58 -7.55
C TRP A 144 8.62 -2.90 -6.78
N PRO A 145 8.81 -2.89 -5.44
CA PRO A 145 9.38 -4.03 -4.72
C PRO A 145 8.37 -5.17 -4.48
N LEU A 146 7.07 -4.88 -4.48
CA LEU A 146 6.03 -5.87 -4.17
C LEU A 146 5.49 -6.55 -5.44
N ARG A 147 4.86 -7.71 -5.25
CA ARG A 147 4.23 -8.51 -6.31
C ARG A 147 2.96 -7.80 -6.82
N LEU A 148 2.80 -7.73 -8.13
CA LEU A 148 1.66 -7.01 -8.75
C LEU A 148 0.36 -7.82 -8.66
N GLU A 149 0.52 -9.13 -8.50
CA GLU A 149 -0.55 -10.11 -8.44
C GLU A 149 -1.28 -10.07 -7.09
N THR A 150 -0.61 -9.58 -6.04
CA THR A 150 -1.12 -9.58 -4.66
C THR A 150 -1.25 -8.19 -4.04
N THR A 151 -0.62 -7.17 -4.63
CA THR A 151 -0.58 -5.83 -4.05
C THR A 151 -1.09 -4.79 -5.03
N GLN A 152 -2.18 -4.11 -4.67
CA GLN A 152 -2.64 -2.91 -5.35
C GLN A 152 -1.90 -1.67 -4.84
N VAL A 153 -1.70 -0.68 -5.69
CA VAL A 153 -1.14 0.62 -5.28
C VAL A 153 -2.18 1.70 -5.51
N TRP A 154 -2.40 2.53 -4.50
CA TRP A 154 -3.36 3.62 -4.51
C TRP A 154 -2.64 4.96 -4.32
N VAL A 155 -3.13 5.99 -4.99
CA VAL A 155 -2.73 7.38 -4.75
C VAL A 155 -3.95 8.13 -4.25
N CYS A 156 -3.89 8.58 -3.01
CA CYS A 156 -4.92 9.41 -2.43
C CYS A 156 -4.51 10.89 -2.50
N SER A 157 -5.49 11.76 -2.26
CA SER A 157 -5.21 13.18 -2.08
C SER A 157 -4.29 13.40 -0.87
N SER A 158 -3.51 14.49 -0.88
CA SER A 158 -2.71 14.85 0.29
C SER A 158 -3.63 15.10 1.49
N THR A 159 -3.25 14.59 2.65
CA THR A 159 -3.99 14.83 3.90
C THR A 159 -3.60 16.15 4.58
N SER A 160 -2.63 16.90 4.03
CA SER A 160 -2.22 18.21 4.55
C SER A 160 -3.26 19.29 4.24
N GLY A 161 -3.63 20.10 5.22
CA GLY A 161 -4.50 21.27 5.01
C GLY A 161 -3.90 22.34 4.08
N ALA A 162 -2.61 22.27 3.79
CA ALA A 162 -1.89 23.23 2.93
C ALA A 162 -2.32 23.18 1.44
N ALA A 163 -2.88 22.07 0.97
CA ALA A 163 -3.36 21.97 -0.40
C ALA A 163 -4.75 22.61 -0.51
N ALA A 164 -4.94 23.54 -1.46
CA ALA A 164 -6.24 24.13 -1.77
C ALA A 164 -7.12 23.10 -2.51
N LEU A 165 -7.75 22.21 -1.74
CA LEU A 165 -8.68 21.18 -2.24
C LEU A 165 -10.03 21.36 -1.57
N THR A 166 -11.09 21.14 -2.34
CA THR A 166 -12.43 21.00 -1.75
C THR A 166 -12.47 19.78 -0.83
N ARG A 167 -13.49 19.71 0.05
CA ARG A 167 -13.71 18.51 0.86
C ARG A 167 -13.92 17.29 -0.03
N ALA A 168 -14.71 17.40 -1.09
CA ALA A 168 -14.99 16.31 -2.01
C ALA A 168 -13.71 15.79 -2.70
N ASP A 169 -12.87 16.69 -3.24
CA ASP A 169 -11.61 16.30 -3.88
C ASP A 169 -10.62 15.67 -2.89
N ARG A 170 -10.69 16.12 -1.64
CA ARG A 170 -9.88 15.56 -0.57
C ARG A 170 -10.38 14.19 -0.16
N PHE A 171 -11.67 14.03 0.17
CA PHE A 171 -12.21 12.82 0.76
C PHE A 171 -12.52 11.72 -0.27
N GLY A 172 -12.98 12.06 -1.47
CA GLY A 172 -13.43 11.09 -2.46
C GLY A 172 -12.43 9.95 -2.75
N PRO A 173 -11.13 10.22 -2.93
CA PRO A 173 -10.14 9.15 -3.10
C PRO A 173 -9.95 8.25 -1.87
N TRP A 174 -10.14 8.79 -0.66
CA TRP A 174 -10.06 8.03 0.59
C TRP A 174 -11.33 7.23 0.84
N GLU A 175 -12.51 7.74 0.50
CA GLU A 175 -13.78 7.02 0.58
C GLU A 175 -13.77 5.80 -0.36
N ARG A 176 -13.25 5.95 -1.59
CA ARG A 176 -13.06 4.80 -2.50
C ARG A 176 -12.04 3.79 -1.97
N LEU A 177 -10.95 4.26 -1.36
CA LEU A 177 -9.98 3.37 -0.73
C LEU A 177 -10.62 2.61 0.44
N ALA A 178 -11.42 3.28 1.27
CA ALA A 178 -12.13 2.66 2.38
C ALA A 178 -13.10 1.58 1.93
N ALA A 179 -13.83 1.82 0.83
CA ALA A 179 -14.71 0.83 0.23
C ALA A 179 -13.95 -0.43 -0.24
N GLU A 180 -12.72 -0.28 -0.74
CA GLU A 180 -11.91 -1.46 -1.11
C GLU A 180 -11.27 -2.15 0.08
N VAL A 181 -10.82 -1.39 1.08
CA VAL A 181 -10.27 -1.97 2.30
C VAL A 181 -11.34 -2.77 3.05
N SER A 182 -12.58 -2.28 3.12
CA SER A 182 -13.68 -2.98 3.80
C SER A 182 -14.13 -4.26 3.08
N ALA A 183 -13.84 -4.38 1.78
CA ALA A 183 -14.09 -5.60 1.01
C ALA A 183 -13.03 -6.69 1.27
N ILE A 184 -11.90 -6.35 1.90
CA ILE A 184 -10.85 -7.30 2.28
C ILE A 184 -11.21 -7.88 3.66
N PRO A 185 -11.35 -9.21 3.81
CA PRO A 185 -11.62 -9.83 5.10
C PRO A 185 -10.50 -9.50 6.11
N TRP A 186 -10.87 -9.01 7.31
CA TRP A 186 -9.92 -8.77 8.41
C TRP A 186 -10.52 -9.21 9.77
N PRO A 187 -9.79 -9.94 10.64
CA PRO A 187 -8.44 -10.46 10.40
C PRO A 187 -8.42 -11.44 9.23
N LEU A 188 -7.28 -11.50 8.54
CA LEU A 188 -7.11 -12.43 7.43
C LEU A 188 -7.27 -13.84 8.00
N VAL A 189 -8.24 -14.60 7.49
CA VAL A 189 -8.41 -15.99 7.86
C VAL A 189 -7.24 -16.76 7.28
N GLU A 190 -6.47 -17.46 8.12
CA GLU A 190 -5.47 -18.42 7.61
C GLU A 190 -6.22 -19.43 6.74
N ALA A 191 -5.77 -19.64 5.51
CA ALA A 191 -6.35 -20.69 4.69
C ALA A 191 -6.13 -22.01 5.45
N ASP A 192 -7.22 -22.62 5.93
CA ASP A 192 -7.15 -23.95 6.55
C ASP A 192 -6.39 -24.88 5.60
N GLU A 193 -5.21 -25.35 6.02
CA GLU A 193 -4.46 -26.39 5.29
C GLU A 193 -5.22 -27.73 5.29
N ASP A 194 -6.32 -27.84 6.04
CA ASP A 194 -7.18 -29.02 6.12
C ASP A 194 -8.43 -28.89 5.24
N THR A 195 -8.25 -28.90 3.92
CA THR A 195 -9.28 -29.49 3.05
C THR A 195 -9.00 -30.98 2.94
N PRO A 196 -9.67 -31.86 3.71
CA PRO A 196 -9.51 -33.29 3.52
C PRO A 196 -9.96 -33.63 2.10
N ALA A 197 -9.08 -34.30 1.36
CA ALA A 197 -9.37 -34.87 0.05
C ALA A 197 -10.72 -35.59 0.12
N THR A 198 -11.68 -35.10 -0.67
CA THR A 198 -13.02 -35.66 -0.80
C THR A 198 -12.88 -37.16 -1.07
N GLY A 199 -13.42 -37.96 -0.16
CA GLY A 199 -13.29 -39.41 -0.17
C GLY A 199 -13.81 -40.01 -1.47
N ASP A 200 -12.98 -40.88 -2.04
CA ASP A 200 -13.41 -41.80 -3.08
C ASP A 200 -14.16 -42.95 -2.40
N SER A 201 -15.48 -42.79 -2.32
CA SER A 201 -16.42 -43.84 -1.92
C SER A 201 -17.01 -44.42 -3.20
N THR A 202 -16.34 -45.42 -3.77
CA THR A 202 -16.99 -46.37 -4.67
C THR A 202 -17.15 -47.69 -3.96
N ALA A 203 -18.37 -47.87 -3.42
CA ALA A 203 -18.92 -49.17 -3.13
C ALA A 203 -19.11 -49.97 -4.43
N SER A 204 -18.64 -51.21 -4.47
CA SER A 204 -19.34 -52.41 -4.95
C SER A 204 -18.47 -53.64 -4.78
#